data_AF-A0A0K9GYG7-F1
#
_entry.id   AF-A0A0K9GYG7-F1
#
_cell.length_a   1.000
_cell.length_b   1.000
_cell.length_c   1.000
_cell.angle_alpha   90.00
_cell.angle_beta   90.00
_cell.angle_gamma   90.00
#
_symmetry.space_group_name_H-M   'P 1'
#
loop_
_entity.id
_entity.type
_entity.pdbx_description
1 polymer ?
#
loop_
_entity_poly.entity_id
_entity_poly.type
_entity_poly.pdbx_seq_one_letter_code
_entity_poly.pdbx_strand_id
1 'polypeptide(L)'
;MSEWKKRPKIPESHPFREIYNDFLDSNREELLEWIDELKKDRNAALEEKKKGKKTFDHFIKQRMIDTAIEAYYWKYLNKETKIENNDENMDSNQC
;
A
#
# COMPACT_ATOMS: atom_id res chain seq x y z
N MET A 1 19.84 -0.37 0.81
CA MET A 1 18.41 -0.08 0.54
C MET A 1 18.21 -0.20 -0.96
N SER A 2 17.23 -0.97 -1.41
CA SER A 2 16.92 -1.08 -2.82
C SER A 2 16.34 0.25 -3.33
N GLU A 3 16.81 0.72 -4.49
CA GLU A 3 16.48 2.06 -5.00
C GLU A 3 15.33 2.03 -6.01
N TRP A 4 14.54 3.10 -6.04
CA TRP A 4 13.46 3.28 -6.99
C TRP A 4 14.00 3.54 -8.40
N LYS A 5 13.50 2.81 -9.41
CA LYS A 5 13.76 3.14 -10.83
C LYS A 5 13.08 4.46 -11.22
N LYS A 6 11.80 4.59 -10.86
CA LYS A 6 10.98 5.81 -11.02
C LYS A 6 10.02 5.90 -9.84
N ARG A 7 10.35 6.69 -8.82
CA ARG A 7 9.45 6.87 -7.66
C ARG A 7 8.17 7.59 -8.10
N PRO A 8 6.97 7.06 -7.80
CA PRO A 8 5.71 7.76 -8.04
C PRO A 8 5.71 9.13 -7.33
N LYS A 9 5.27 10.17 -8.04
CA LYS A 9 5.06 11.50 -7.48
C LYS A 9 3.58 11.70 -7.21
N ILE A 10 3.27 12.06 -5.98
CA ILE A 10 1.91 12.39 -5.54
C ILE A 10 1.78 13.91 -5.40
N PRO A 11 0.66 14.50 -5.87
CA PRO A 11 0.42 15.94 -5.74
C PRO A 11 0.50 16.42 -4.29
N GLU A 12 0.96 17.66 -4.07
CA GLU A 12 0.99 18.30 -2.75
C GLU A 12 -0.40 18.43 -2.13
N SER A 13 -1.42 18.59 -2.97
CA SER A 13 -2.82 18.68 -2.57
C SER A 13 -3.45 17.33 -2.20
N HIS A 14 -2.74 16.20 -2.29
CA HIS A 14 -3.33 14.91 -1.94
C HIS A 14 -3.55 14.82 -0.43
N PRO A 15 -4.79 14.59 0.05
CA PRO A 15 -5.12 14.67 1.49
C PRO A 15 -4.44 13.59 2.34
N PHE A 16 -3.85 12.57 1.72
CA PHE A 16 -3.10 11.49 2.37
C PHE A 16 -1.65 11.41 1.86
N ARG A 17 -1.08 12.52 1.38
CA ARG A 17 0.26 12.55 0.81
C ARG A 17 1.33 12.00 1.75
N GLU A 18 1.30 12.40 3.01
CA GLU A 18 2.29 11.96 4.02
C GLU A 18 2.22 10.45 4.21
N ILE A 19 1.04 9.93 4.52
CA ILE A 19 0.78 8.49 4.69
C ILE A 19 1.19 7.69 3.44
N TYR A 20 0.90 8.20 2.24
CA TYR A 20 1.32 7.54 1.00
C TYR A 20 2.85 7.50 0.86
N ASN A 21 3.55 8.59 1.20
CA ASN A 21 5.01 8.59 1.19
C ASN A 21 5.56 7.62 2.22
N ASP A 22 4.98 7.56 3.42
CA ASP A 22 5.36 6.59 4.45
C ASP A 22 5.25 5.16 3.89
N PHE A 23 4.14 4.82 3.23
CA PHE A 23 3.99 3.52 2.57
C PHE A 23 5.01 3.26 1.45
N LEU A 24 5.38 4.27 0.67
CA LEU A 24 6.44 4.14 -0.34
C LEU A 24 7.80 3.91 0.30
N ASP A 25 8.03 4.40 1.52
CA ASP A 25 9.28 4.28 2.26
C ASP A 25 9.35 3.00 3.11
N SER A 26 8.22 2.47 3.59
CA SER A 26 8.11 1.20 4.34
C SER A 26 8.67 -0.01 3.59
N ASN A 27 9.28 -0.96 4.29
CA ASN A 27 9.71 -2.20 3.65
C ASN A 27 8.52 -3.10 3.27
N ARG A 28 8.80 -4.24 2.59
CA ARG A 28 7.75 -5.12 2.06
C ARG A 28 6.89 -5.72 3.16
N GLU A 29 7.52 -6.16 4.24
CA GLU A 29 6.86 -6.83 5.37
C GLU A 29 6.00 -5.84 6.12
N GLU A 30 6.55 -4.67 6.47
CA GLU A 30 5.82 -3.56 7.10
C GLU A 30 4.60 -3.16 6.28
N LEU A 31 4.75 -3.01 4.95
CA LEU A 31 3.65 -2.61 4.09
C LEU A 31 2.56 -3.71 4.00
N LEU A 32 2.95 -4.98 4.00
CA LEU A 32 1.99 -6.09 4.05
C LEU A 32 1.25 -6.16 5.38
N GLU A 33 1.93 -5.92 6.50
CA GLU A 33 1.33 -5.83 7.83
C GLU A 33 0.31 -4.71 7.89
N TRP A 34 0.65 -3.49 7.45
CA TRP A 34 -0.29 -2.38 7.43
C TRP A 34 -1.50 -2.67 6.54
N ILE A 35 -1.30 -3.30 5.37
CA ILE A 35 -2.42 -3.71 4.50
C ILE A 35 -3.33 -4.72 5.23
N ASP A 36 -2.77 -5.67 5.97
CA ASP A 36 -3.55 -6.67 6.70
C ASP A 36 -4.35 -6.05 7.87
N GLU A 37 -3.72 -5.19 8.66
CA GLU A 37 -4.37 -4.46 9.75
C GLU A 37 -5.50 -3.57 9.23
N LEU A 38 -5.22 -2.76 8.21
CA LEU A 38 -6.23 -1.87 7.64
C LEU A 38 -7.39 -2.67 7.02
N LYS A 39 -7.13 -3.84 6.41
CA LYS A 39 -8.20 -4.73 5.92
C LYS A 39 -9.10 -5.21 7.05
N LYS A 40 -8.55 -5.59 8.21
CA LYS A 40 -9.34 -5.99 9.39
C LYS A 40 -10.22 -4.82 9.86
N ASP A 41 -9.65 -3.63 9.93
CA ASP A 41 -10.38 -2.41 10.32
C ASP A 41 -11.51 -2.07 9.35
N ARG A 42 -11.29 -2.20 8.04
CA ARG A 42 -12.36 -2.02 7.05
C ARG A 42 -13.46 -3.06 7.18
N ASN A 43 -13.11 -4.31 7.43
CA ASN A 43 -14.12 -5.35 7.61
C ASN A 43 -14.97 -5.07 8.86
N ALA A 44 -14.35 -4.66 9.97
CA ALA A 44 -15.07 -4.22 11.17
C ALA A 44 -15.99 -3.02 10.88
N ALA A 45 -15.48 -2.00 10.19
CA ALA A 45 -16.26 -0.83 9.76
C ALA A 45 -17.43 -1.18 8.82
N LEU A 46 -17.24 -2.14 7.91
CA LEU A 46 -18.30 -2.62 7.02
C LEU A 46 -19.41 -3.34 7.79
N GLU A 47 -19.06 -4.12 8.82
CA GLU A 47 -20.05 -4.74 9.70
C GLU A 47 -20.84 -3.70 10.49
N GLU A 48 -20.20 -2.62 10.96
CA GLU A 48 -20.91 -1.48 11.57
C GLU A 48 -21.80 -0.73 10.57
N LYS A 49 -21.36 -0.59 9.33
CA LYS A 49 -22.13 0.02 8.24
C LYS A 49 -23.37 -0.79 7.89
N LYS A 50 -23.29 -2.13 7.88
CA LYS A 50 -24.45 -3.01 7.72
C LYS A 50 -25.48 -2.82 8.84
N LYS A 51 -25.02 -2.45 10.03
CA LYS A 51 -25.89 -2.07 11.18
C LYS A 51 -26.41 -0.62 11.09
N GLY A 52 -26.23 0.06 9.95
CA GLY A 52 -26.79 1.39 9.68
C GLY A 52 -25.88 2.57 10.04
N LYS A 53 -24.67 2.34 10.57
CA LYS A 53 -23.74 3.42 10.93
C LYS A 53 -22.83 3.78 9.75
N LYS A 54 -22.98 4.96 9.16
CA LYS A 54 -21.99 5.52 8.21
C LYS A 54 -21.28 6.67 8.88
N THR A 55 -20.01 6.48 9.22
CA THR A 55 -19.16 7.51 9.84
C THR A 55 -18.10 7.97 8.86
N PHE A 56 -17.57 9.18 9.08
CA PHE A 56 -16.41 9.70 8.36
C PHE A 56 -15.18 8.79 8.55
N ASP A 57 -15.05 8.17 9.73
CA ASP A 57 -13.99 7.21 10.04
C ASP A 57 -13.93 6.04 9.04
N HIS A 58 -15.09 5.53 8.60
CA HIS A 58 -15.14 4.46 7.59
C HIS A 58 -14.54 4.91 6.25
N PHE A 59 -14.79 6.15 5.86
CA PHE A 59 -14.25 6.71 4.62
C PHE A 59 -12.72 6.85 4.71
N ILE A 60 -12.21 7.35 5.84
CA ILE A 60 -10.77 7.47 6.07
C ILE A 60 -10.08 6.11 6.02
N LYS A 61 -10.60 5.11 6.76
CA LYS A 61 -10.05 3.74 6.76
C LYS A 61 -10.02 3.13 5.36
N GLN A 62 -11.09 3.29 4.59
CA GLN A 62 -11.12 2.79 3.21
C GLN A 62 -10.04 3.47 2.35
N ARG A 63 -9.89 4.79 2.45
CA ARG A 63 -8.87 5.54 1.70
C ARG A 63 -7.46 5.13 2.08
N MET A 64 -7.19 4.84 3.37
CA MET A 64 -5.87 4.36 3.81
C MET A 64 -5.52 3.00 3.18
N ILE A 65 -6.48 2.08 3.08
CA ILE A 65 -6.27 0.78 2.42
C ILE A 65 -5.96 0.94 0.95
N ASP A 66 -6.77 1.75 0.25
CA ASP A 66 -6.58 2.00 -1.18
C ASP A 66 -5.17 2.58 -1.43
N THR A 67 -4.74 3.49 -0.55
CA THR A 67 -3.40 4.13 -0.57
C THR A 67 -2.28 3.10 -0.34
N ALA A 68 -2.43 2.22 0.64
CA ALA A 68 -1.43 1.17 0.94
C ALA A 68 -1.30 0.16 -0.19
N ILE A 69 -2.42 -0.29 -0.77
CA ILE A 69 -2.45 -1.21 -1.90
C ILE A 69 -1.81 -0.56 -3.13
N GLU A 70 -2.11 0.71 -3.39
CA GLU A 70 -1.51 1.45 -4.49
C GLU A 70 0.02 1.55 -4.31
N ALA A 71 0.50 1.94 -3.13
CA ALA A 71 1.93 1.99 -2.83
C ALA A 71 2.61 0.62 -3.04
N TYR A 72 1.98 -0.47 -2.61
CA TYR A 72 2.49 -1.82 -2.81
C TYR A 72 2.60 -2.18 -4.30
N TYR A 73 1.57 -1.85 -5.09
CA TYR A 73 1.57 -2.05 -6.53
C TYR A 73 2.74 -1.31 -7.18
N TRP A 74 2.95 -0.03 -6.86
CA TRP A 74 4.05 0.73 -7.43
C TRP A 74 5.42 0.20 -6.99
N LYS A 75 5.56 -0.25 -5.76
CA LYS A 75 6.86 -0.68 -5.22
C LYS A 75 7.29 -2.05 -5.70
N TYR A 76 6.36 -2.99 -5.85
CA TYR A 76 6.70 -4.41 -6.08
C TYR A 76 6.13 -5.02 -7.37
N LEU A 77 5.08 -4.44 -7.96
CA LEU A 77 4.38 -5.06 -9.10
C LEU A 77 4.54 -4.28 -10.42
N ASN A 78 4.54 -2.95 -10.36
CA ASN A 78 4.60 -2.10 -11.54
C ASN A 78 5.98 -2.17 -12.19
N LYS A 79 6.06 -2.57 -13.47
CA LYS A 79 7.35 -2.80 -14.14
C LYS A 79 8.23 -1.55 -14.31
N GLU A 80 7.64 -0.36 -14.32
CA GLU A 80 8.39 0.89 -14.51
C GLU A 80 8.98 1.44 -13.22
N THR A 81 8.25 1.25 -12.11
CA THR A 81 8.59 1.83 -10.81
C THR A 81 9.09 0.80 -9.82
N LYS A 82 8.85 -0.51 -10.06
CA LYS A 82 9.18 -1.56 -9.09
C LYS A 82 10.64 -1.49 -8.70
N ILE A 83 10.84 -1.70 -7.42
CA ILE A 83 12.15 -1.92 -6.84
C ILE A 83 12.56 -3.36 -7.16
N GLU A 84 13.71 -3.53 -7.80
CA GLU A 84 14.27 -4.85 -8.01
C GLU A 84 14.84 -5.35 -6.68
N ASN A 85 14.20 -6.37 -6.12
CA ASN A 85 14.79 -7.12 -5.03
C ASN A 85 15.82 -8.07 -5.63
N ASN A 86 17.09 -7.96 -5.21
CA ASN A 86 18.14 -8.90 -5.61
C ASN A 86 17.85 -10.35 -5.18
N ASP A 87 16.82 -10.60 -4.39
CA ASP A 87 16.36 -11.95 -4.03
C ASP A 87 15.65 -12.70 -5.17
N GLU A 88 15.25 -12.03 -6.27
CA GLU A 88 14.67 -12.69 -7.45
C GLU A 88 15.73 -13.40 -8.34
N ASN A 89 17.02 -13.36 -7.98
CA ASN A 89 18.11 -14.01 -8.73
C ASN A 89 18.32 -15.51 -8.41
N MET A 90 17.33 -16.18 -7.80
CA MET A 90 17.40 -17.62 -7.48
C MET A 90 16.45 -18.50 -8.29
N ASP A 91 15.73 -18.00 -9.30
CA ASP A 91 14.73 -18.84 -9.99
C ASP A 91 14.60 -18.62 -11.51
N SER A 92 15.72 -18.35 -12.20
CA SER A 92 15.73 -18.33 -13.68
C SER A 92 16.88 -19.08 -14.35
N ASN A 93 17.56 -19.99 -13.63
CA ASN A 93 18.52 -20.93 -14.22
C ASN A 93 18.22 -22.38 -13.80
N GLN A 94 17.10 -22.91 -14.29
CA GLN A 94 16.94 -24.34 -14.54
C GLN A 94 16.35 -24.54 -15.93
N CYS A 95 17.24 -24.56 -16.94
CA CYS A 95 17.08 -25.29 -18.19
C CYS A 95 18.43 -25.90 -18.54
#